data_AF-A0A7S0HJ12-F1
#
_entry.id   AF-A0A7S0HJ12-F1
#
_cell.length_a   1.000
_cell.length_b   1.000
_cell.length_c   1.000
_cell.angle_alpha   90.00
_cell.angle_beta   90.00
_cell.angle_gamma   90.00
#
_symmetry.space_group_name_H-M   'P 1'
#
loop_
_entity.id
_entity.type
_entity.pdbx_description
1 polymer ?
#
loop_
_entity_poly.entity_id
_entity_poly.type
_entity_poly.pdbx_seq_one_letter_code
_entity_poly.pdbx_strand_id
1 'polypeptide(L)'
;DEKGFRRAGLDYWPLVDCVHHATWEDYLAVAAPERAFLFTTHATRPHWGASFRSGDHLLFGNEGAGAPEHVHQWLVQRHGAEHRLRLPMSAEVEGRSINLACTVSCGVYEALRQIEVSTDGGTGLV
;
A
#
# COMPACT_ATOMS: atom_id res chain seq x y z
N ASP A 1 2.07 13.90 17.39
CA ASP A 1 1.01 13.38 16.50
C ASP A 1 -0.27 12.95 17.21
N GLU A 2 -0.91 13.83 17.98
CA GLU A 2 -2.25 13.51 18.56
C GLU A 2 -3.26 14.65 18.34
N LYS A 3 -2.76 15.89 18.30
CA LYS A 3 -3.57 17.10 18.02
C LYS A 3 -4.02 17.23 16.57
N GLY A 4 -3.31 16.61 15.60
CA GLY A 4 -3.69 16.64 14.19
C GLY A 4 -4.94 15.81 13.89
N PHE A 5 -5.02 14.61 14.48
CA PHE A 5 -6.08 13.63 14.22
C PHE A 5 -7.46 14.06 14.71
N ARG A 6 -7.54 14.68 15.89
CA ARG A 6 -8.80 15.24 16.43
C ARG A 6 -9.40 16.35 15.55
N ARG A 7 -8.58 17.05 14.77
CA ARG A 7 -9.03 18.15 13.91
C ARG A 7 -9.53 17.68 12.54
N ALA A 8 -9.20 16.44 12.15
CA ALA A 8 -9.65 15.80 10.92
C ALA A 8 -10.97 15.02 11.08
N GLY A 9 -11.59 15.02 12.28
CA GLY A 9 -12.87 14.34 12.52
C GLY A 9 -12.80 12.81 12.44
N LEU A 10 -11.62 12.23 12.70
CA LEU A 10 -11.39 10.79 12.57
C LEU A 10 -11.82 10.07 13.85
N ASP A 11 -13.13 9.93 14.06
CA ASP A 11 -13.71 9.19 15.19
C ASP A 11 -13.33 7.71 15.19
N TYR A 12 -12.78 7.21 14.08
CA TYR A 12 -12.31 5.84 13.90
C TYR A 12 -10.84 5.63 14.25
N TRP A 13 -10.05 6.66 14.61
CA TRP A 13 -8.64 6.49 14.96
C TRP A 13 -8.38 5.45 16.07
N PRO A 14 -9.22 5.36 17.14
CA PRO A 14 -9.09 4.30 18.14
C PRO A 14 -9.31 2.88 17.60
N LEU A 15 -9.89 2.74 16.41
CA LEU A 15 -10.16 1.46 15.74
C LEU A 15 -9.01 1.04 14.81
N VAL A 16 -8.01 1.90 14.60
CA VAL A 16 -6.85 1.61 13.75
C VAL A 16 -5.74 0.99 14.60
N ASP A 17 -5.28 -0.19 14.21
CA ASP A 17 -4.08 -0.81 14.78
C ASP A 17 -2.83 -0.19 14.15
N CYS A 18 -2.44 0.99 14.65
CA CYS A 18 -1.27 1.71 14.16
C CYS A 18 -0.01 1.27 14.92
N VAL A 19 0.85 0.51 14.23
CA VAL A 19 2.15 0.06 14.76
C VAL A 19 3.27 0.86 14.12
N HIS A 20 4.16 1.43 14.94
CA HIS A 20 5.34 2.14 14.49
C HIS A 20 6.58 1.25 14.67
N HIS A 21 7.31 1.01 13.59
CA HIS A 21 8.59 0.30 13.59
C HIS A 21 9.73 1.32 13.42
N ALA A 22 10.79 1.21 14.24
CA ALA A 22 11.88 2.18 14.18
C ALA A 22 12.76 1.99 12.94
N THR A 23 12.89 0.77 12.46
CA THR A 23 13.65 0.41 11.26
C THR A 23 12.87 -0.52 10.34
N TRP A 24 13.38 -0.68 9.12
CA TRP A 24 12.87 -1.66 8.17
C TRP A 24 13.03 -3.09 8.69
N GLU A 25 14.14 -3.37 9.36
CA GLU A 25 14.44 -4.67 9.96
C GLU A 25 13.46 -5.01 11.08
N ASP A 26 13.09 -4.04 11.92
CA ASP A 26 12.08 -4.22 12.97
C ASP A 26 10.72 -4.58 12.37
N TYR A 27 10.33 -3.92 11.27
CA TYR A 27 9.12 -4.25 10.54
C TYR A 27 9.17 -5.69 10.01
N LEU A 28 10.26 -6.09 9.37
CA LEU A 28 10.41 -7.45 8.84
C LEU A 28 10.39 -8.52 9.94
N ALA A 29 10.94 -8.22 11.11
CA ALA A 29 10.98 -9.15 12.25
C ALA A 29 9.61 -9.31 12.92
N VAL A 30 8.86 -8.21 13.08
CA VAL A 30 7.58 -8.21 13.81
C VAL A 30 6.41 -8.54 12.89
N ALA A 31 6.28 -7.82 11.76
CA ALA A 31 5.16 -7.98 10.85
C ALA A 31 5.31 -9.20 9.93
N ALA A 32 6.55 -9.64 9.69
CA ALA A 32 6.90 -10.86 8.96
C ALA A 32 6.02 -11.13 7.71
N PRO A 33 5.94 -10.18 6.75
CA PRO A 33 5.01 -10.28 5.64
C PRO A 33 5.26 -11.55 4.81
N GLU A 34 4.22 -12.39 4.69
CA GLU A 34 4.26 -13.56 3.80
C GLU A 34 4.31 -13.11 2.34
N ARG A 35 3.54 -12.07 1.99
CA ARG A 35 3.48 -11.48 0.66
C ARG A 35 3.36 -9.97 0.74
N ALA A 36 4.15 -9.27 -0.06
CA ALA A 36 4.13 -7.81 -0.12
C ALA A 36 4.09 -7.29 -1.57
N PHE A 37 3.51 -6.11 -1.76
CA PHE A 37 3.51 -5.36 -3.01
C PHE A 37 3.99 -3.94 -2.76
N LEU A 38 4.84 -3.40 -3.64
CA LEU A 38 5.35 -2.05 -3.52
C LEU A 38 4.74 -1.15 -4.59
N PHE A 39 4.06 -0.08 -4.16
CA PHE A 39 3.58 0.96 -5.04
C PHE A 39 4.71 1.95 -5.34
N THR A 40 5.11 2.04 -6.61
CA THR A 40 6.26 2.83 -7.04
C THR A 40 6.18 3.24 -8.51
N THR A 41 6.78 4.38 -8.84
CA THR A 41 6.93 4.86 -10.21
C THR A 41 7.93 4.03 -11.03
N HIS A 42 8.78 3.22 -10.37
CA HIS A 42 9.71 2.31 -11.03
C HIS A 42 9.06 1.02 -11.57
N ALA A 43 7.75 0.84 -11.35
CA ALA A 43 7.01 -0.32 -11.80
C ALA A 43 6.44 -0.14 -13.22
N THR A 44 6.28 -1.25 -13.94
CA THR A 44 5.59 -1.28 -15.24
C THR A 44 4.18 -1.88 -15.12
N ARG A 45 3.96 -2.75 -14.14
CA ARG A 45 2.68 -3.44 -13.92
C ARG A 45 1.67 -2.53 -13.22
N PRO A 46 0.44 -2.35 -13.75
CA PRO A 46 -0.60 -1.62 -13.04
C PRO A 46 -1.10 -2.40 -11.82
N HIS A 47 -1.51 -1.69 -10.77
CA HIS A 47 -1.95 -2.31 -9.51
C HIS A 47 -3.17 -3.25 -9.66
N TRP A 48 -4.16 -2.90 -10.48
CA TRP A 48 -5.30 -3.78 -10.80
C TRP A 48 -4.93 -5.02 -11.62
N GLY A 49 -3.69 -5.11 -12.11
CA GLY A 49 -3.16 -6.32 -12.72
C GLY A 49 -2.59 -7.31 -11.70
N ALA A 50 -2.51 -6.95 -10.42
CA ALA A 50 -2.13 -7.85 -9.33
C ALA A 50 -3.32 -8.69 -8.85
N SER A 51 -3.01 -9.83 -8.21
CA SER A 51 -4.01 -10.70 -7.57
C SER A 51 -3.81 -10.62 -6.07
N PHE A 52 -4.57 -9.74 -5.43
CA PHE A 52 -4.53 -9.51 -3.99
C PHE A 52 -5.25 -10.62 -3.21
N ARG A 53 -4.80 -10.85 -1.98
CA ARG A 53 -5.44 -11.76 -1.01
C ARG A 53 -5.35 -11.17 0.39
N SER A 54 -6.20 -11.65 1.29
CA SER A 54 -6.13 -11.27 2.70
C SER A 54 -4.75 -11.56 3.28
N GLY A 55 -4.22 -10.63 4.07
CA GLY A 55 -2.87 -10.69 4.63
C GLY A 55 -1.76 -10.15 3.72
N ASP A 56 -2.06 -9.64 2.54
CA ASP A 56 -1.07 -8.93 1.72
C ASP A 56 -0.65 -7.60 2.35
N HIS A 57 0.65 -7.34 2.34
CA HIS A 57 1.20 -6.06 2.77
C HIS A 57 1.35 -5.12 1.58
N LEU A 58 0.71 -3.95 1.64
CA LEU A 58 0.85 -2.90 0.64
C LEU A 58 1.87 -1.87 1.14
N LEU A 59 3.02 -1.79 0.48
CA LEU A 59 4.11 -0.90 0.82
C LEU A 59 4.04 0.37 -0.02
N PHE A 60 4.26 1.51 0.63
CA PHE A 60 4.28 2.82 -0.01
C PHE A 60 5.51 3.60 0.45
N GLY A 61 6.17 4.26 -0.50
CA GLY A 61 7.28 5.15 -0.23
C GLY A 61 6.84 6.51 0.35
N ASN A 62 7.81 7.29 0.81
CA ASN A 62 7.57 8.70 1.17
C ASN A 62 7.21 9.52 -0.08
N GLU A 63 6.36 10.54 0.06
CA GLU A 63 5.93 11.42 -1.04
C GLU A 63 7.06 12.05 -1.84
N GLY A 64 8.16 12.44 -1.19
CA GLY A 64 9.26 13.16 -1.84
C GLY A 64 10.27 12.26 -2.55
N ALA A 65 10.65 11.15 -1.93
CA ALA A 65 11.76 10.30 -2.39
C ALA A 65 11.34 8.90 -2.82
N GLY A 66 10.07 8.51 -2.62
CA GLY A 66 9.64 7.14 -2.81
C GLY A 66 10.17 6.20 -1.72
N ALA A 67 10.26 4.91 -2.05
CA ALA A 67 10.78 3.90 -1.14
C ALA A 67 12.31 3.81 -1.26
N PRO A 68 13.05 3.59 -0.16
CA PRO A 68 14.48 3.36 -0.21
C PRO A 68 14.86 2.16 -1.10
N GLU A 69 16.03 2.22 -1.74
CA GLU A 69 16.52 1.18 -2.64
C GLU A 69 16.58 -0.22 -1.97
N HIS A 70 16.91 -0.30 -0.68
CA HIS A 70 16.93 -1.60 0.03
C HIS A 70 15.54 -2.27 0.10
N VAL A 71 14.46 -1.49 0.16
CA VAL A 71 13.08 -2.02 0.14
C VAL A 71 12.76 -2.58 -1.25
N HIS A 72 13.16 -1.86 -2.31
CA HIS A 72 13.05 -2.34 -3.68
C HIS A 72 13.79 -3.66 -3.89
N GLN A 73 15.04 -3.74 -3.45
CA GLN A 73 15.87 -4.94 -3.57
C GLN A 73 15.29 -6.11 -2.79
N TRP A 74 14.89 -5.89 -1.52
CA TRP A 74 14.26 -6.91 -0.70
C TRP A 74 13.00 -7.49 -1.36
N LEU A 75 12.13 -6.62 -1.88
CA LEU A 75 10.88 -7.04 -2.53
C LEU A 75 11.16 -7.88 -3.78
N VAL A 76 12.06 -7.41 -4.65
CA VAL A 76 12.41 -8.11 -5.89
C VAL A 76 13.06 -9.46 -5.59
N GLN A 77 13.95 -9.52 -4.60
CA GLN A 77 14.61 -10.77 -4.20
C GLN A 77 13.61 -11.79 -3.62
N ARG A 78 12.63 -11.33 -2.85
CA ARG A 78 11.69 -12.22 -2.15
C ARG A 78 10.48 -12.62 -2.99
N HIS A 79 9.99 -11.72 -3.83
CA HIS A 79 8.70 -11.86 -4.50
C HIS A 79 8.77 -11.64 -6.00
N GLY A 80 9.89 -11.17 -6.56
CA GLY A 80 10.01 -10.86 -7.98
C GLY A 80 9.65 -9.42 -8.33
N ALA A 81 10.03 -9.01 -9.54
CA ALA A 81 9.89 -7.63 -10.01
C ALA A 81 8.43 -7.23 -10.28
N GLU A 82 7.56 -8.20 -10.53
CA GLU A 82 6.11 -8.06 -10.77
C GLU A 82 5.31 -7.69 -9.52
N HIS A 83 5.93 -7.76 -8.34
CA HIS A 83 5.37 -7.28 -7.09
C HIS A 83 5.55 -5.76 -6.90
N ARG A 84 6.29 -5.10 -7.80
CA ARG A 84 6.24 -3.64 -7.94
C ARG A 84 5.05 -3.26 -8.80
N LEU A 85 4.19 -2.39 -8.28
CA LEU A 85 2.96 -1.94 -8.90
C LEU A 85 2.99 -0.43 -9.12
N ARG A 86 2.36 0.04 -10.19
CA ARG A 86 2.10 1.46 -10.42
C ARG A 86 0.61 1.76 -10.42
N LEU A 87 0.26 3.00 -10.05
CA LEU A 87 -1.00 3.60 -10.48
C LEU A 87 -0.79 4.20 -11.87
N PRO A 88 -1.55 3.76 -12.89
CA PRO A 88 -1.50 4.40 -14.19
C PRO A 88 -1.95 5.86 -14.09
N MET A 89 -1.21 6.74 -14.75
CA MET A 89 -1.49 8.18 -14.85
C MET A 89 -1.48 8.57 -16.33
N SER A 90 -2.24 9.61 -16.69
CA SER A 90 -2.22 10.16 -18.05
C SER A 90 -0.81 10.69 -18.37
N ALA A 91 -0.34 10.45 -19.59
CA ALA A 91 0.94 10.98 -20.09
C ALA A 91 0.98 12.52 -20.06
N GLU A 92 -0.17 13.18 -20.10
CA GLU A 92 -0.29 14.65 -20.04
C GLU A 92 0.03 15.23 -18.66
N VAL A 93 0.07 14.40 -17.60
CA VAL A 93 0.39 14.78 -16.22
C VAL A 93 1.75 14.22 -15.80
N GLU A 94 2.62 13.93 -16.78
CA GLU A 94 3.96 13.41 -16.52
C GLU A 94 4.75 14.28 -15.52
N GLY A 95 5.39 13.60 -14.55
CA GLY A 95 6.28 14.24 -13.57
C GLY A 95 5.63 14.66 -12.25
N ARG A 96 4.32 14.51 -12.07
CA ARG A 96 3.67 14.68 -10.75
C ARG A 96 3.06 13.38 -10.28
N SER A 97 3.57 12.83 -9.19
CA SER A 97 2.90 11.73 -8.49
C SER A 97 1.58 12.25 -7.89
N ILE A 98 0.56 11.40 -7.92
CA ILE A 98 -0.67 11.65 -7.14
C ILE A 98 -0.32 11.65 -5.65
N ASN A 99 -1.10 12.38 -4.86
CA ASN A 99 -0.96 12.39 -3.40
C ASN A 99 -0.89 10.96 -2.82
N LEU A 100 -0.07 10.76 -1.79
CA LEU A 100 0.15 9.44 -1.19
C LEU A 100 -1.14 8.84 -0.64
N ALA A 101 -2.00 9.63 0.01
CA ALA A 101 -3.26 9.12 0.55
C ALA A 101 -4.20 8.64 -0.57
N CYS A 102 -4.23 9.30 -1.72
CA CYS A 102 -4.96 8.81 -2.89
C CYS A 102 -4.37 7.51 -3.43
N THR A 103 -3.04 7.40 -3.49
CA THR A 103 -2.35 6.17 -3.91
C THR A 103 -2.70 4.98 -3.00
N VAL A 104 -2.63 5.21 -1.68
CA VAL A 104 -3.03 4.22 -0.67
C VAL A 104 -4.48 3.81 -0.83
N SER A 105 -5.38 4.79 -0.98
CA SER A 105 -6.82 4.54 -1.16
C SER A 105 -7.10 3.66 -2.38
N CYS A 106 -6.54 3.98 -3.54
CA CYS A 106 -6.69 3.17 -4.74
C CYS A 106 -6.17 1.73 -4.54
N GLY A 107 -4.99 1.57 -3.94
CA GLY A 107 -4.41 0.26 -3.69
C GLY A 107 -5.25 -0.60 -2.73
N VAL A 108 -5.70 0.00 -1.62
CA VAL A 108 -6.51 -0.68 -0.61
C VAL A 108 -7.88 -1.06 -1.18
N TYR A 109 -8.58 -0.15 -1.84
CA TYR A 109 -9.92 -0.44 -2.37
C TYR A 109 -9.90 -1.47 -3.51
N GLU A 110 -8.86 -1.49 -4.35
CA GLU A 110 -8.72 -2.55 -5.34
C GLU A 110 -8.44 -3.91 -4.68
N ALA A 111 -7.60 -3.96 -3.65
CA ALA A 111 -7.38 -5.18 -2.89
C ALA A 111 -8.67 -5.68 -2.22
N LEU A 112 -9.42 -4.78 -1.56
CA LEU A 112 -10.72 -5.10 -0.96
C LEU A 112 -11.69 -5.62 -2.01
N ARG A 113 -11.82 -4.95 -3.17
CA ARG A 113 -12.70 -5.41 -4.26
C ARG A 113 -12.37 -6.84 -4.69
N GLN A 114 -11.10 -7.19 -4.81
CA GLN A 114 -10.69 -8.56 -5.18
C GLN A 114 -10.94 -9.58 -4.07
N ILE A 115 -10.70 -9.20 -2.81
CA ILE A 115 -10.88 -10.07 -1.65
C ILE A 115 -12.38 -10.30 -1.38
N GLU A 116 -13.20 -9.25 -1.39
CA GLU A 116 -14.65 -9.31 -1.17
C GLU A 116 -15.34 -10.17 -2.23
N VAL A 117 -15.01 -9.99 -3.52
CA VAL A 117 -15.53 -10.83 -4.61
C VAL A 117 -15.11 -12.31 -4.44
N SER A 118 -13.99 -12.57 -3.77
CA SER A 118 -13.54 -13.94 -3.48
C SER A 118 -14.25 -14.56 -2.26
N THR A 119 -14.82 -13.73 -1.38
CA THR A 119 -15.61 -14.11 -0.21
C THR A 119 -17.08 -13.78 -0.44
N ASP A 120 -17.74 -14.49 -1.34
CA ASP A 120 -19.21 -14.43 -1.48
C ASP A 120 -19.87 -14.98 -0.19
N GLY A 121 -20.08 -14.09 0.77
CA GLY A 121 -20.54 -14.38 2.11
C GLY A 121 -20.81 -13.14 2.96
N GLY A 122 -21.18 -12.02 2.32
CA GLY A 122 -21.84 -10.87 2.94
C GLY A 122 -21.02 -10.04 3.93
N THR A 123 -20.72 -8.80 3.58
CA THR A 123 -20.81 -7.69 4.55
C THR A 123 -21.18 -6.41 3.81
N GLY A 124 -22.09 -5.64 4.41
CA GLY A 124 -22.76 -4.50 3.79
C GLY A 124 -21.82 -3.36 3.46
N LEU A 125 -22.07 -2.77 2.29
CA LEU A 125 -21.63 -1.42 1.96
C LEU A 125 -22.23 -0.43 2.97
N VAL A 126 -21.45 0.58 3.34
CA VAL A 126 -21.88 1.77 4.09
C VAL A 126 -23.08 2.48 3.45
#